data_AF-A0A6L3F0A9-F1
#
_entry.id   AF-A0A6L3F0A9-F1
#
_cell.length_a   1.000
_cell.length_b   1.000
_cell.length_c   1.000
_cell.angle_alpha   90.00
_cell.angle_beta   90.00
_cell.angle_gamma   90.00
#
_symmetry.space_group_name_H-M   'P 1'
#
loop_
_entity.id
_entity.type
_entity.pdbx_description
1 polymer ?
#
loop_
_entity_poly.entity_id
_entity_poly.type
_entity_poly.pdbx_seq_one_letter_code
_entity_poly.pdbx_strand_id
1 'polypeptide(L)'
;MSDSTSTAQISVSVTVLKQLFLYMNSLGVNSDPFLGSLGIDPATIKAPDTYIPIDTYLLIQDEAAHYTNDPYFGLHMGEYAEAGSWSILGYLMMNCKTLGEAFGKSARYSRIVGNMIEGSVKFRFNKIRAILDTPPHAPKMTRHCFEATISSSLRMMRTLTGVHLSPLEVRFAYPEPESTVEYERIFCCPVKFEQKENSFTIPLSYVNTPIPMANPGLLAHFEKYAQDVIFEMDRQDEYTR
;
A
#
# COMPACT_ATOMS: atom_id res chain seq x y z
N MET A 1 -1.81 39.55 -9.03
CA MET A 1 -1.32 38.37 -9.77
C MET A 1 -1.00 37.30 -8.74
N SER A 2 -2.00 36.49 -8.42
CA SER A 2 -1.89 35.33 -7.53
C SER A 2 -2.48 34.18 -8.32
N ASP A 3 -1.60 33.43 -8.97
CA ASP A 3 -1.97 32.22 -9.70
C ASP A 3 -2.11 31.10 -8.65
N SER A 4 -3.30 30.97 -8.09
CA SER A 4 -3.66 29.83 -7.26
C SER A 4 -3.98 28.67 -8.20
N THR A 5 -2.96 28.03 -8.74
CA THR A 5 -3.11 26.69 -9.31
C THR A 5 -3.54 25.76 -8.18
N SER A 6 -4.84 25.48 -8.13
CA SER A 6 -5.44 24.42 -7.32
C SER A 6 -4.71 23.12 -7.67
N THR A 7 -3.74 22.76 -6.85
CA THR A 7 -3.06 21.47 -6.94
C THR A 7 -4.05 20.48 -6.37
N ALA A 8 -4.56 19.56 -7.19
CA ALA A 8 -5.45 18.51 -6.73
C ALA A 8 -4.78 17.81 -5.53
N GLN A 9 -5.35 18.00 -4.34
CA GLN A 9 -4.76 17.53 -3.10
C GLN A 9 -4.82 16.01 -3.10
N ILE A 10 -3.66 15.35 -3.19
CA ILE A 10 -3.60 13.89 -3.21
C ILE A 10 -4.22 13.38 -1.91
N SER A 11 -5.16 12.45 -2.05
CA SER A 11 -5.85 11.84 -0.94
C SER A 11 -5.66 10.32 -0.94
N VAL A 12 -5.86 9.72 0.23
CA VAL A 12 -5.76 8.28 0.44
C VAL A 12 -6.96 7.81 1.24
N SER A 13 -7.47 6.62 0.90
CA SER A 13 -8.58 6.01 1.64
C SER A 13 -8.14 5.74 3.07
N VAL A 14 -8.97 6.08 4.07
CA VAL A 14 -8.67 5.81 5.49
C VAL A 14 -8.44 4.32 5.78
N THR A 15 -8.89 3.42 4.89
CA THR A 15 -8.67 1.98 5.00
C THR A 15 -7.18 1.61 5.04
N VAL A 16 -6.28 2.40 4.46
CA VAL A 16 -4.83 2.13 4.52
C VAL A 16 -4.27 2.24 5.94
N LEU A 17 -4.93 3.02 6.81
CA LEU A 17 -4.54 3.17 8.22
C LEU A 17 -4.89 1.93 9.03
N LYS A 18 -5.71 1.01 8.51
CA LYS A 18 -6.09 -0.22 9.22
C LYS A 18 -4.87 -1.05 9.60
N GLN A 19 -3.91 -1.25 8.69
CA GLN A 19 -2.71 -2.03 8.98
C GLN A 19 -1.83 -1.34 10.04
N LEU A 20 -1.77 0.00 10.02
CA LEU A 20 -1.08 0.81 11.02
C LEU A 20 -1.71 0.63 12.40
N PHE A 21 -3.04 0.75 12.51
CA PHE A 21 -3.74 0.59 13.79
C PHE A 21 -3.74 -0.85 14.30
N LEU A 22 -3.83 -1.84 13.42
CA LEU A 22 -3.68 -3.25 13.79
C LEU A 22 -2.28 -3.49 14.40
N TYR A 23 -1.25 -2.92 13.79
CA TYR A 23 0.10 -3.02 14.32
C TYR A 23 0.25 -2.31 15.66
N MET A 24 -0.18 -1.05 15.77
CA MET A 24 -0.15 -0.31 17.06
C MET A 24 -0.89 -1.06 18.17
N ASN A 25 -2.07 -1.63 17.86
CA ASN A 25 -2.82 -2.42 18.82
C ASN A 25 -2.08 -3.70 19.24
N SER A 26 -1.32 -4.33 18.33
CA SER A 26 -0.45 -5.47 18.68
C SER A 26 0.65 -5.12 19.68
N LEU A 27 1.06 -3.84 19.71
CA LEU A 27 1.99 -3.28 20.68
C LEU A 27 1.31 -2.79 21.97
N GLY A 28 -0.01 -2.98 22.10
CA GLY A 28 -0.80 -2.47 23.23
C GLY A 28 -1.09 -0.97 23.17
N VAL A 29 -0.85 -0.33 22.02
CA VAL A 29 -1.13 1.10 21.82
C VAL A 29 -2.52 1.30 21.23
N ASN A 30 -3.34 2.11 21.91
CA ASN A 30 -4.66 2.49 21.42
C ASN A 30 -4.55 3.63 20.41
N SER A 31 -5.18 3.49 19.25
CA SER A 31 -5.19 4.48 18.17
C SER A 31 -5.87 5.80 18.56
N ASP A 32 -6.88 5.78 19.43
CA ASP A 32 -7.74 6.96 19.64
C ASP A 32 -7.05 8.04 20.46
N PRO A 33 -6.41 7.73 21.61
CA PRO A 33 -5.57 8.71 22.32
C PRO A 33 -4.39 9.20 21.48
N PHE A 34 -3.81 8.31 20.66
CA PHE A 34 -2.73 8.68 19.75
C PHE A 34 -3.20 9.70 18.70
N LEU A 35 -4.30 9.43 17.99
CA LEU A 35 -4.89 10.39 17.04
C LEU A 35 -5.27 11.71 17.72
N GLY A 36 -5.83 11.63 18.93
CA GLY A 36 -6.16 12.81 19.74
C GLY A 36 -4.93 13.67 20.06
N SER A 37 -3.76 13.06 20.31
CA SER A 37 -2.50 13.78 20.53
C SER A 37 -2.01 14.56 19.30
N LEU A 38 -2.45 14.14 18.10
CA LEU A 38 -2.18 14.81 16.83
C LEU A 38 -3.26 15.84 16.46
N GLY A 39 -4.28 16.04 17.32
CA GLY A 39 -5.43 16.89 17.01
C GLY A 39 -6.37 16.29 15.95
N ILE A 40 -6.30 14.99 15.70
CA ILE A 40 -7.11 14.27 14.72
C ILE A 40 -8.28 13.59 15.43
N ASP A 41 -9.50 13.87 15.01
CA ASP A 41 -10.69 13.20 15.53
C ASP A 41 -10.74 11.73 15.05
N PRO A 42 -10.68 10.73 15.96
CA PRO A 42 -10.77 9.32 15.60
C PRO A 42 -12.03 8.98 14.81
N ALA A 43 -13.14 9.70 15.01
CA ALA A 43 -14.38 9.45 14.27
C ALA A 43 -14.23 9.75 12.76
N THR A 44 -13.43 10.76 12.41
CA THR A 44 -13.15 11.10 11.00
C THR A 44 -12.35 10.00 10.30
N ILE A 45 -11.42 9.37 11.02
CA ILE A 45 -10.55 8.31 10.48
C ILE A 45 -11.27 6.96 10.39
N LYS A 46 -12.24 6.71 11.27
CA LYS A 46 -12.99 5.44 11.30
C LYS A 46 -14.23 5.45 10.41
N ALA A 47 -14.56 6.57 9.78
CA ALA A 47 -15.69 6.67 8.86
C ALA A 47 -15.45 5.82 7.59
N PRO A 48 -16.41 4.98 7.17
CA PRO A 48 -16.29 4.21 5.94
C PRO A 48 -16.19 5.14 4.72
N ASP A 49 -15.57 4.64 3.65
CA ASP A 49 -15.47 5.30 2.34
C ASP A 49 -14.95 6.75 2.38
N THR A 50 -14.16 7.07 3.40
CA THR A 50 -13.59 8.41 3.60
C THR A 50 -12.16 8.45 3.10
N TYR A 51 -11.75 9.61 2.59
CA TYR A 51 -10.40 9.90 2.16
C TYR A 51 -9.82 11.02 3.00
N ILE A 52 -8.53 10.93 3.31
CA ILE A 52 -7.79 11.97 4.01
C ILE A 52 -6.69 12.54 3.11
N PRO A 53 -6.29 13.80 3.32
CA PRO A 53 -5.10 14.34 2.67
C PRO A 53 -3.87 13.46 2.92
N ILE A 54 -3.03 13.33 1.90
CA ILE A 54 -1.80 12.54 2.02
C ILE A 54 -0.89 13.04 3.15
N ASP A 55 -0.79 14.35 3.36
CA ASP A 55 -0.01 14.93 4.45
C ASP A 55 -0.50 14.46 5.83
N THR A 56 -1.82 14.29 6.00
CA THR A 56 -2.40 13.74 7.22
C THR A 56 -1.99 12.28 7.42
N TYR A 57 -1.98 11.47 6.35
CA TYR A 57 -1.49 10.09 6.44
C TYR A 57 -0.01 10.03 6.80
N LEU A 58 0.84 10.86 6.15
CA LEU A 58 2.28 10.90 6.43
C LEU A 58 2.55 11.30 7.87
N LEU A 59 1.85 12.33 8.38
CA LEU A 59 1.92 12.73 9.78
C LEU A 59 1.56 11.58 10.71
N ILE A 60 0.42 10.90 10.48
CA ILE A 60 0.00 9.77 11.31
C ILE A 60 1.05 8.64 11.28
N GLN A 61 1.63 8.34 10.12
CA GLN A 61 2.61 7.26 9.99
C GLN A 61 3.92 7.57 10.72
N ASP A 62 4.48 8.76 10.52
CA ASP A 62 5.75 9.14 11.14
C ASP A 62 5.59 9.31 12.66
N GLU A 63 4.50 9.94 13.11
CA GLU A 63 4.22 10.08 14.54
C GLU A 63 3.93 8.73 15.21
N ALA A 64 3.34 7.77 14.50
CA ALA A 64 3.16 6.42 15.05
C ALA A 64 4.51 5.71 15.24
N ALA A 65 5.45 5.87 14.31
CA ALA A 65 6.81 5.34 14.43
C ALA A 65 7.53 5.95 15.66
N HIS A 66 7.41 7.28 15.85
CA HIS A 66 7.96 7.96 17.01
C HIS A 66 7.28 7.53 18.32
N TYR A 67 5.95 7.48 18.35
CA TYR A 67 5.16 7.12 19.53
C TYR A 67 5.45 5.68 20.00
N THR A 68 5.69 4.76 19.07
CA THR A 68 6.00 3.36 19.36
C THR A 68 7.51 3.09 19.53
N ASN A 69 8.35 4.11 19.30
CA ASN A 69 9.81 3.99 19.29
C ASN A 69 10.31 2.88 18.35
N ASP A 70 9.71 2.79 17.16
CA ASP A 70 9.99 1.76 16.17
C ASP A 70 10.61 2.37 14.90
N PRO A 71 11.93 2.27 14.70
CA PRO A 71 12.59 2.78 13.51
C PRO A 71 12.26 1.99 12.23
N TYR A 72 11.60 0.83 12.33
CA TYR A 72 11.22 -0.02 11.20
C TYR A 72 9.70 -0.12 11.04
N PHE A 73 8.98 0.87 11.58
CA PHE A 73 7.52 0.90 11.65
C PHE A 73 6.83 0.57 10.33
N GLY A 74 7.30 1.16 9.21
CA GLY A 74 6.78 0.88 7.87
C GLY A 74 6.85 -0.60 7.49
N LEU A 75 7.96 -1.27 7.78
CA LEU A 75 8.11 -2.70 7.54
C LEU A 75 7.12 -3.52 8.37
N HIS A 76 7.07 -3.24 9.68
CA HIS A 76 6.25 -3.99 10.63
C HIS A 76 4.76 -3.79 10.38
N MET A 77 4.29 -2.55 10.16
CA MET A 77 2.88 -2.31 9.84
C MET A 77 2.43 -3.03 8.58
N GLY A 78 3.32 -3.22 7.59
CA GLY A 78 3.01 -3.97 6.38
C GLY A 78 2.77 -5.46 6.63
N GLU A 79 3.32 -6.05 7.69
CA GLU A 79 3.06 -7.45 8.06
C GLU A 79 1.61 -7.66 8.58
N TYR A 80 0.95 -6.57 8.99
CA TYR A 80 -0.46 -6.54 9.42
C TYR A 80 -1.42 -6.20 8.27
N ALA A 81 -0.94 -6.21 7.03
CA ALA A 81 -1.80 -6.04 5.87
C ALA A 81 -2.82 -7.19 5.77
N GLU A 82 -4.09 -6.80 5.70
CA GLU A 82 -5.23 -7.68 5.43
C GLU A 82 -5.97 -7.16 4.20
N ALA A 83 -6.85 -7.98 3.62
CA ALA A 83 -7.65 -7.56 2.46
C ALA A 83 -8.44 -6.28 2.73
N GLY A 84 -9.00 -6.14 3.93
CA GLY A 84 -9.72 -4.92 4.33
C GLY A 84 -8.84 -3.67 4.45
N SER A 85 -7.52 -3.81 4.61
CA SER A 85 -6.58 -2.66 4.60
C SER A 85 -6.34 -2.12 3.18
N TRP A 86 -6.74 -2.90 2.16
CA TRP A 86 -6.63 -2.54 0.73
C TRP A 86 -8.00 -2.18 0.16
N SER A 87 -8.98 -1.80 0.99
CA SER A 87 -10.35 -1.50 0.57
C SER A 87 -10.94 -2.64 -0.30
N ILE A 88 -11.79 -2.32 -1.28
CA ILE A 88 -12.32 -3.25 -2.27
C ILE A 88 -11.24 -4.00 -3.05
N LEU A 89 -10.05 -3.39 -3.23
CA LEU A 89 -8.98 -3.99 -4.01
C LEU A 89 -8.46 -5.29 -3.39
N GLY A 90 -8.35 -5.34 -2.06
CA GLY A 90 -7.99 -6.58 -1.37
C GLY A 90 -8.99 -7.71 -1.65
N TYR A 91 -10.29 -7.40 -1.65
CA TYR A 91 -11.34 -8.37 -1.94
C TYR A 91 -11.35 -8.80 -3.41
N LEU A 92 -11.09 -7.90 -4.36
CA LEU A 92 -10.88 -8.27 -5.76
C LEU A 92 -9.77 -9.31 -5.89
N MET A 93 -8.61 -9.02 -5.31
CA MET A 93 -7.45 -9.90 -5.37
C MET A 93 -7.71 -11.27 -4.72
N MET A 94 -8.44 -11.33 -3.61
CA MET A 94 -8.84 -12.59 -2.94
C MET A 94 -9.68 -13.52 -3.82
N ASN A 95 -10.46 -12.96 -4.74
CA ASN A 95 -11.38 -13.72 -5.58
C ASN A 95 -10.83 -14.02 -6.98
N CYS A 96 -9.64 -13.53 -7.31
CA CYS A 96 -8.90 -13.87 -8.52
C CYS A 96 -8.47 -15.34 -8.54
N LYS A 97 -8.24 -15.90 -9.73
CA LYS A 97 -7.78 -17.28 -9.92
C LYS A 97 -6.29 -17.44 -9.70
N THR A 98 -5.50 -16.42 -10.07
CA THR A 98 -4.04 -16.44 -9.95
C THR A 98 -3.49 -15.11 -9.47
N LEU A 99 -2.24 -15.10 -8.98
CA LEU A 99 -1.54 -13.85 -8.66
C LEU A 99 -1.40 -12.91 -9.86
N GLY A 100 -1.23 -13.44 -11.07
CA GLY A 100 -1.16 -12.61 -12.27
C GLY A 100 -2.44 -11.81 -12.50
N GLU A 101 -3.60 -12.45 -12.32
CA GLU A 101 -4.89 -11.77 -12.37
C GLU A 101 -5.01 -10.74 -11.24
N ALA A 102 -4.64 -11.10 -10.02
CA ALA A 102 -4.66 -10.20 -8.87
C ALA A 102 -3.78 -8.96 -9.07
N PHE A 103 -2.56 -9.10 -9.59
CA PHE A 103 -1.70 -7.96 -9.93
C PHE A 103 -2.31 -7.09 -11.04
N GLY A 104 -2.95 -7.70 -12.04
CA GLY A 104 -3.67 -6.96 -13.06
C GLY A 104 -4.82 -6.11 -12.49
N LYS A 105 -5.60 -6.66 -11.55
CA LYS A 105 -6.64 -5.89 -10.83
C LYS A 105 -6.02 -4.81 -9.94
N SER A 106 -4.94 -5.13 -9.23
CA SER A 106 -4.21 -4.18 -8.39
C SER A 106 -3.74 -2.96 -9.18
N ALA A 107 -3.10 -3.16 -10.32
CA ALA A 107 -2.67 -2.07 -11.19
C ALA A 107 -3.84 -1.25 -11.76
N ARG A 108 -4.97 -1.89 -12.07
CA ARG A 108 -6.14 -1.22 -12.65
C ARG A 108 -6.94 -0.39 -11.63
N TYR A 109 -7.04 -0.88 -10.39
CA TYR A 109 -7.91 -0.31 -9.37
C TYR A 109 -7.15 0.30 -8.19
N SER A 110 -5.83 0.51 -8.32
CA SER A 110 -4.97 1.11 -7.27
C SER A 110 -5.47 2.48 -6.81
N ARG A 111 -6.01 3.30 -7.74
CA ARG A 111 -6.60 4.62 -7.45
C ARG A 111 -7.66 4.60 -6.34
N ILE A 112 -8.38 3.48 -6.17
CA ILE A 112 -9.40 3.36 -5.11
C ILE A 112 -8.77 3.39 -3.72
N VAL A 113 -7.61 2.74 -3.56
CA VAL A 113 -6.88 2.75 -2.28
C VAL A 113 -6.26 4.14 -2.06
N GLY A 114 -5.77 4.75 -3.14
CA GLY A 114 -5.27 6.12 -3.18
C GLY A 114 -4.09 6.26 -4.12
N ASN A 115 -3.60 7.49 -4.28
CA ASN A 115 -2.50 7.82 -5.20
C ASN A 115 -1.21 8.14 -4.43
N MET A 116 -0.89 7.39 -3.37
CA MET A 116 0.31 7.64 -2.56
C MET A 116 1.59 7.17 -3.23
N ILE A 117 1.55 6.01 -3.88
CA ILE A 117 2.67 5.38 -4.56
C ILE A 117 2.20 4.99 -5.96
N GLU A 118 2.92 5.46 -6.98
CA GLU A 118 2.71 5.03 -8.35
C GLU A 118 3.54 3.78 -8.63
N GLY A 119 2.88 2.75 -9.17
CA GLY A 119 3.51 1.49 -9.51
C GLY A 119 3.70 1.36 -11.03
N SER A 120 4.91 1.04 -11.47
CA SER A 120 5.17 0.60 -12.85
C SER A 120 5.83 -0.77 -12.87
N VAL A 121 5.65 -1.52 -13.97
CA VAL A 121 6.15 -2.90 -14.07
C VAL A 121 7.05 -3.05 -15.29
N LYS A 122 8.24 -3.64 -15.09
CA LYS A 122 9.16 -4.03 -16.16
C LYS A 122 9.33 -5.55 -16.21
N PHE A 123 9.19 -6.11 -17.41
CA PHE A 123 9.40 -7.53 -17.69
C PHE A 123 10.78 -7.74 -18.30
N ARG A 124 11.59 -8.63 -17.72
CA ARG A 124 12.93 -8.96 -18.26
C ARG A 124 13.41 -10.32 -17.78
N PHE A 125 13.89 -11.17 -18.70
CA PHE A 125 14.54 -12.45 -18.39
C PHE A 125 13.77 -13.33 -17.37
N ASN A 126 12.48 -13.58 -17.60
CA ASN A 126 11.62 -14.33 -16.66
C ASN A 126 11.49 -13.72 -15.27
N LYS A 127 11.64 -12.40 -15.16
CA LYS A 127 11.42 -11.62 -13.94
C LYS A 127 10.46 -10.48 -14.20
N ILE A 128 9.71 -10.14 -13.16
CA ILE A 128 8.87 -8.96 -13.09
C ILE A 128 9.48 -8.05 -12.03
N ARG A 129 9.79 -6.82 -12.39
CA ARG A 129 10.20 -5.77 -11.44
C ARG A 129 9.06 -4.77 -11.30
N ALA A 130 8.49 -4.68 -10.11
CA ALA A 130 7.57 -3.61 -9.74
C ALA A 130 8.39 -2.44 -9.17
N ILE A 131 8.28 -1.28 -9.79
CA ILE A 131 8.96 -0.03 -9.43
C ILE A 131 7.94 0.88 -8.79
N LEU A 132 8.33 1.51 -7.69
CA LEU A 132 7.48 2.33 -6.84
C LEU A 132 8.03 3.74 -6.80
N ASP A 133 7.24 4.69 -7.26
CA ASP A 133 7.59 6.10 -7.38
C ASP A 133 6.64 6.98 -6.58
N THR A 134 7.15 8.13 -6.13
CA THR A 134 6.31 9.20 -5.59
C THR A 134 5.62 9.92 -6.77
N PRO A 135 4.30 10.10 -6.76
CA PRO A 135 3.60 10.82 -7.81
C PRO A 135 4.17 12.25 -7.98
N PRO A 136 4.22 12.81 -9.21
CA PRO A 136 4.87 14.11 -9.48
C PRO A 136 4.34 15.30 -8.68
N HIS A 137 3.08 15.24 -8.23
CA HIS A 137 2.42 16.31 -7.47
C HIS A 137 2.27 15.99 -5.98
N ALA A 138 2.84 14.86 -5.52
CA ALA A 138 2.77 14.46 -4.12
C ALA A 138 3.90 15.11 -3.30
N PRO A 139 3.69 15.32 -1.98
CA PRO A 139 4.80 15.53 -1.08
C PRO A 139 5.76 14.35 -1.15
N LYS A 140 7.02 14.55 -0.74
CA LYS A 140 8.00 13.47 -0.71
C LYS A 140 7.52 12.36 0.22
N MET A 141 7.36 11.14 -0.30
CA MET A 141 7.00 9.98 0.51
C MET A 141 8.13 9.61 1.48
N THR A 142 7.75 9.18 2.69
CA THR A 142 8.68 8.79 3.74
C THR A 142 9.24 7.39 3.45
N ARG A 143 10.34 7.01 4.12
CA ARG A 143 10.87 5.63 4.01
C ARG A 143 9.79 4.60 4.37
N HIS A 144 8.99 4.91 5.38
CA HIS A 144 7.94 4.04 5.89
C HIS A 144 6.82 3.79 4.88
N CYS A 145 6.54 4.74 3.99
CA CYS A 145 5.60 4.53 2.88
C CYS A 145 6.06 3.42 1.94
N PHE A 146 7.32 3.46 1.50
CA PHE A 146 7.87 2.46 0.59
C PHE A 146 8.06 1.10 1.27
N GLU A 147 8.57 1.09 2.50
CA GLU A 147 8.68 -0.10 3.34
C GLU A 147 7.32 -0.79 3.51
N ALA A 148 6.29 -0.03 3.92
CA ALA A 148 4.94 -0.55 4.13
C ALA A 148 4.31 -1.06 2.83
N THR A 149 4.52 -0.36 1.72
CA THR A 149 3.99 -0.78 0.41
C THR A 149 4.58 -2.12 -0.03
N ILE A 150 5.90 -2.30 0.08
CA ILE A 150 6.55 -3.56 -0.31
C ILE A 150 6.21 -4.68 0.68
N SER A 151 6.27 -4.40 1.99
CA SER A 151 5.94 -5.37 3.05
C SER A 151 4.49 -5.87 2.93
N SER A 152 3.53 -4.95 2.80
CA SER A 152 2.11 -5.29 2.62
C SER A 152 1.84 -6.04 1.32
N SER A 153 2.52 -5.69 0.21
CA SER A 153 2.38 -6.41 -1.06
C SER A 153 2.82 -7.87 -0.94
N LEU A 154 3.95 -8.12 -0.28
CA LEU A 154 4.46 -9.48 -0.05
C LEU A 154 3.58 -10.25 0.94
N ARG A 155 3.11 -9.60 2.00
CA ARG A 155 2.14 -10.17 2.94
C ARG A 155 0.86 -10.59 2.23
N MET A 156 0.35 -9.74 1.34
CA MET A 156 -0.84 -10.02 0.55
C MET A 156 -0.61 -11.22 -0.38
N MET A 157 0.48 -11.24 -1.16
CA MET A 157 0.83 -12.37 -2.02
C MET A 157 0.87 -13.70 -1.27
N ARG A 158 1.52 -13.72 -0.10
CA ARG A 158 1.64 -14.92 0.76
C ARG A 158 0.28 -15.34 1.30
N THR A 159 -0.53 -14.39 1.77
CA THR A 159 -1.88 -14.65 2.29
C THR A 159 -2.81 -15.19 1.22
N LEU A 160 -2.82 -14.57 0.03
CA LEU A 160 -3.70 -14.95 -1.07
C LEU A 160 -3.42 -16.36 -1.59
N THR A 161 -2.14 -16.75 -1.63
CA THR A 161 -1.73 -18.03 -2.21
C THR A 161 -1.58 -19.13 -1.17
N GLY A 162 -1.41 -18.79 0.11
CA GLY A 162 -0.97 -19.72 1.15
C GLY A 162 0.46 -20.23 0.95
N VAL A 163 1.22 -19.64 0.03
CA VAL A 163 2.59 -20.04 -0.30
C VAL A 163 3.58 -19.03 0.28
N HIS A 164 4.69 -19.53 0.82
CA HIS A 164 5.78 -18.68 1.27
C HIS A 164 6.60 -18.15 0.07
N LEU A 165 6.05 -17.13 -0.58
CA LEU A 165 6.68 -16.45 -1.72
C LEU A 165 7.64 -15.37 -1.24
N SER A 166 8.87 -15.41 -1.73
CA SER A 166 9.87 -14.35 -1.52
C SER A 166 10.27 -13.72 -2.85
N PRO A 167 10.52 -12.41 -2.90
CA PRO A 167 11.11 -11.77 -4.07
C PRO A 167 12.56 -12.24 -4.28
N LEU A 168 13.08 -12.01 -5.47
CA LEU A 168 14.47 -12.24 -5.82
C LEU A 168 15.39 -11.13 -5.29
N GLU A 169 14.86 -9.92 -5.14
CA GLU A 169 15.59 -8.73 -4.70
C GLU A 169 14.59 -7.63 -4.33
N VAL A 170 14.89 -6.88 -3.28
CA VAL A 170 14.25 -5.58 -2.96
C VAL A 170 15.30 -4.48 -3.07
N ARG A 171 14.89 -3.32 -3.58
CA ARG A 171 15.72 -2.11 -3.69
C ARG A 171 15.02 -0.94 -3.06
N PHE A 172 15.77 -0.14 -2.33
CA PHE A 172 15.36 1.14 -1.82
C PHE A 172 16.29 2.24 -2.32
N ALA A 173 15.71 3.41 -2.58
CA ALA A 173 16.46 4.57 -3.05
C ALA A 173 17.13 5.37 -1.92
N TYR A 174 16.71 5.14 -0.68
CA TYR A 174 17.28 5.81 0.49
C TYR A 174 18.54 5.08 1.02
N PRO A 175 19.37 5.76 1.84
CA PRO A 175 20.57 5.17 2.45
C PRO A 175 20.29 3.95 3.32
N GLU A 176 21.27 3.07 3.44
CA GLU A 176 21.17 1.90 4.31
C GLU A 176 20.92 2.33 5.78
N PRO A 177 19.90 1.76 6.46
CA PRO A 177 19.65 2.02 7.87
C PRO A 177 20.73 1.37 8.75
N GLU A 178 20.77 1.73 10.04
CA GLU A 178 21.74 1.19 11.01
C GLU A 178 21.74 -0.35 11.10
N SER A 179 20.58 -0.98 10.90
CA SER A 179 20.44 -2.43 10.85
C SER A 179 19.46 -2.84 9.75
N THR A 180 19.80 -3.95 9.07
CA THR A 180 19.03 -4.56 7.98
C THR A 180 18.29 -5.83 8.42
N VAL A 181 18.37 -6.22 9.69
CA VAL A 181 17.84 -7.51 10.20
C VAL A 181 16.35 -7.67 9.90
N GLU A 182 15.55 -6.63 10.15
CA GLU A 182 14.11 -6.68 9.90
C GLU A 182 13.78 -6.72 8.39
N TYR A 183 14.57 -6.05 7.56
CA TYR A 183 14.43 -6.12 6.11
C TYR A 183 14.64 -7.55 5.59
N GLU A 184 15.70 -8.20 6.05
CA GLU A 184 16.04 -9.58 5.66
C GLU A 184 15.01 -10.57 6.20
N ARG A 185 14.57 -10.40 7.46
CA ARG A 185 13.52 -11.23 8.09
C ARG A 185 12.22 -11.18 7.30
N ILE A 186 11.75 -9.99 6.95
CA ILE A 186 10.43 -9.79 6.34
C ILE A 186 10.44 -10.16 4.86
N PHE A 187 11.45 -9.70 4.12
CA PHE A 187 11.53 -9.91 2.68
C PHE A 187 12.10 -11.27 2.30
N CYS A 188 12.91 -11.89 3.16
CA CYS A 188 13.52 -13.20 2.90
C CYS A 188 14.29 -13.23 1.57
N CYS A 189 14.97 -12.13 1.23
CA CYS A 189 15.76 -11.98 0.01
C CYS A 189 16.88 -10.93 0.20
N PRO A 190 17.82 -10.81 -0.74
CA PRO A 190 18.76 -9.69 -0.75
C PRO A 190 18.03 -8.34 -0.85
N VAL A 191 18.43 -7.40 0.01
CA VAL A 191 17.91 -6.03 0.03
C VAL A 191 19.07 -5.08 -0.28
N LYS A 192 18.84 -4.11 -1.16
CA LYS A 192 19.84 -3.14 -1.59
C LYS A 192 19.36 -1.72 -1.34
N PHE A 193 20.21 -0.91 -0.75
CA PHE A 193 19.96 0.51 -0.46
C PHE A 193 20.76 1.40 -1.41
N GLU A 194 20.51 2.72 -1.38
CA GLU A 194 21.14 3.71 -2.27
C GLU A 194 21.00 3.37 -3.77
N GLN A 195 19.87 2.77 -4.14
CA GLN A 195 19.57 2.44 -5.52
C GLN A 195 18.88 3.60 -6.24
N LYS A 196 18.75 3.52 -7.57
CA LYS A 196 18.09 4.58 -8.36
C LYS A 196 16.58 4.67 -8.14
N GLU A 197 15.95 3.57 -7.72
CA GLU A 197 14.49 3.43 -7.64
C GLU A 197 14.12 2.49 -6.50
N ASN A 198 12.96 2.70 -5.87
CA ASN A 198 12.37 1.72 -4.96
C ASN A 198 11.70 0.62 -5.80
N SER A 199 12.02 -0.64 -5.55
CA SER A 199 11.44 -1.74 -6.32
C SER A 199 11.54 -3.08 -5.63
N PHE A 200 10.69 -4.02 -6.02
CA PHE A 200 10.88 -5.43 -5.72
C PHE A 200 10.76 -6.26 -7.00
N THR A 201 11.53 -7.34 -7.07
CA THR A 201 11.58 -8.23 -8.25
C THR A 201 11.09 -9.61 -7.88
N ILE A 202 10.14 -10.15 -8.62
CA ILE A 202 9.63 -11.52 -8.45
C ILE A 202 9.90 -12.37 -9.71
N PRO A 203 9.96 -13.70 -9.59
CA PRO A 203 9.95 -14.59 -10.75
C PRO A 203 8.66 -14.41 -11.55
N LEU A 204 8.76 -14.41 -12.88
CA LEU A 204 7.59 -14.38 -13.76
C LEU A 204 6.66 -15.58 -13.51
N SER A 205 7.19 -16.73 -13.10
CA SER A 205 6.39 -17.91 -12.76
C SER A 205 5.36 -17.65 -11.66
N TYR A 206 5.57 -16.65 -10.78
CA TYR A 206 4.62 -16.34 -9.71
C TYR A 206 3.25 -15.92 -10.24
N VAL A 207 3.15 -15.39 -11.47
CA VAL A 207 1.85 -15.00 -12.05
C VAL A 207 0.88 -16.17 -12.21
N ASN A 208 1.40 -17.40 -12.29
CA ASN A 208 0.61 -18.62 -12.41
C ASN A 208 0.27 -19.25 -11.06
N THR A 209 0.71 -18.66 -9.95
CA THR A 209 0.41 -19.20 -8.61
C THR A 209 -1.09 -19.09 -8.35
N PRO A 210 -1.79 -20.20 -8.06
CA PRO A 210 -3.22 -20.20 -7.83
C PRO A 210 -3.56 -19.51 -6.51
N ILE A 211 -4.73 -18.87 -6.47
CA ILE A 211 -5.34 -18.32 -5.25
C ILE A 211 -6.44 -19.31 -4.84
N PRO A 212 -6.31 -20.03 -3.71
CA PRO A 212 -7.24 -21.10 -3.34
C PRO A 212 -8.69 -20.63 -3.15
N MET A 213 -8.88 -19.39 -2.71
CA MET A 213 -10.20 -18.79 -2.45
C MET A 213 -10.87 -18.19 -3.68
N ALA A 214 -10.34 -18.43 -4.89
CA ALA A 214 -10.87 -17.88 -6.13
C ALA A 214 -12.39 -18.12 -6.27
N ASN A 215 -13.14 -17.04 -6.49
CA ASN A 215 -14.57 -17.09 -6.71
C ASN A 215 -14.94 -16.11 -7.84
N PRO A 216 -15.06 -16.60 -9.09
CA PRO A 216 -15.36 -15.75 -10.24
C PRO A 216 -16.69 -14.99 -10.13
N GLY A 217 -17.68 -15.56 -9.43
CA GLY A 217 -18.97 -14.90 -9.22
C GLY A 217 -18.84 -13.67 -8.33
N LEU A 218 -18.19 -13.83 -7.16
CA LEU A 218 -17.91 -12.71 -6.26
C LEU A 218 -16.94 -11.71 -6.89
N LEU A 219 -15.95 -12.17 -7.64
CA LEU A 219 -15.04 -11.30 -8.38
C LEU A 219 -15.82 -10.34 -9.29
N ALA A 220 -16.75 -10.85 -10.10
CA ALA A 220 -17.56 -10.01 -10.98
C ALA A 220 -18.39 -8.96 -10.23
N HIS A 221 -18.92 -9.31 -9.05
CA HIS A 221 -19.65 -8.35 -8.21
C HIS A 221 -18.73 -7.25 -7.67
N PHE A 222 -17.57 -7.61 -7.14
CA PHE A 222 -16.60 -6.63 -6.64
C PHE A 222 -16.02 -5.78 -7.77
N GLU A 223 -15.84 -6.33 -8.96
CA GLU A 223 -15.38 -5.59 -10.13
C GLU A 223 -16.37 -4.53 -10.57
N LYS A 224 -17.66 -4.86 -10.57
CA LYS A 224 -18.71 -3.89 -10.88
C LYS A 224 -18.68 -2.74 -9.87
N TYR A 225 -18.65 -3.05 -8.57
CA TYR A 225 -18.57 -2.03 -7.54
C TYR A 225 -17.30 -1.16 -7.68
N ALA A 226 -16.15 -1.76 -7.95
CA ALA A 226 -14.90 -1.02 -8.17
C ALA A 226 -14.95 -0.11 -9.41
N GLN A 227 -15.65 -0.54 -10.47
CA GLN A 227 -15.90 0.29 -11.65
C GLN A 227 -16.80 1.49 -11.33
N ASP A 228 -17.87 1.26 -10.55
CA ASP A 228 -18.78 2.33 -10.12
C ASP A 228 -18.05 3.37 -9.25
N VAL A 229 -17.18 2.93 -8.33
CA VAL A 229 -16.33 3.82 -7.51
C VAL A 229 -15.41 4.67 -8.39
N ILE A 230 -14.67 4.05 -9.33
CA ILE A 230 -13.78 4.80 -10.23
C ILE A 230 -14.56 5.79 -11.09
N PHE A 231 -15.74 5.40 -11.59
CA PHE A 231 -16.60 6.28 -12.37
C PHE A 231 -17.03 7.53 -11.58
N GLU A 232 -17.44 7.36 -10.32
CA GLU A 232 -17.79 8.49 -9.46
C GLU A 232 -16.58 9.37 -9.13
N MET A 233 -15.39 8.79 -8.93
CA MET A 233 -14.16 9.54 -8.73
C MET A 233 -13.80 10.39 -9.97
N ASP A 234 -13.85 9.79 -11.16
CA ASP A 234 -13.56 10.50 -12.42
C ASP A 234 -14.55 11.65 -12.64
N ARG A 235 -15.83 11.42 -12.30
CA ARG A 235 -16.87 12.45 -12.36
C ARG A 235 -16.58 13.61 -11.40
N GLN A 236 -16.14 13.34 -10.18
CA GLN A 236 -15.76 14.39 -9.22
C GLN A 236 -14.52 15.17 -9.68
N ASP A 237 -13.53 14.49 -10.27
CA ASP A 237 -12.34 15.13 -10.83
C ASP A 237 -12.69 16.08 -12.00
N GLU A 238 -13.69 15.74 -12.81
CA GLU A 238 -14.19 16.61 -13.89
C GLU A 238 -14.91 17.87 -13.38
N TYR A 239 -15.66 17.80 -12.28
CA TYR A 239 -16.35 18.95 -11.69
C TYR A 239 -15.42 19.89 -10.88
N THR A 240 -14.21 19.42 -10.54
CA THR A 240 -13.25 20.17 -9.70
C THR A 240 -12.13 20.83 -10.54
N ARG A 241 -12.16 20.65 -11.87
CA ARG A 241 -11.27 21.31 -12.86
C ARG A 241 -11.93 22.55 -13.45
#